data_AF-A0AA39SM02-F1
#
_entry.id   AF-A0AA39SM02-F1
#
_cell.length_a   1.000
_cell.length_b   1.000
_cell.length_c   1.000
_cell.angle_alpha   90.00
_cell.angle_beta   90.00
_cell.angle_gamma   90.00
#
_symmetry.space_group_name_H-M   'P 1'
#
loop_
_entity.id
_entity.type
_entity.pdbx_description
1 polymer ?
#
loop_
_entity_poly.entity_id
_entity_poly.type
_entity_poly.pdbx_seq_one_letter_code
_entity_poly.pdbx_strand_id
1 'polypeptide(L)'
;MGDRRREANSKNATAKWPIIKPKLNLQISPLKDTDLFTVQNFFTSAESKAFIKTAESLGFVHQGSQGPLKGEAYRDNDRISVNDTVLADTIWNSGLNKLFTDIKIRGKVAVGLNPNIRFYRYKVGQRFGQHIDESVSLGDGKRTHYTLLIYLSGGCKGKTKSDTNNPNDSSSEPLVGGETVFYGSRNKLVAEVAPVEGMALLHIHGDKCMLHEARNVTKGVKYLFRSDVVFA
;
A
#
# COMPACT_ATOMS: atom_id res chain seq x y z
N MET A 1 8.17 -8.54 52.08
CA MET A 1 8.36 -9.50 50.97
C MET A 1 7.22 -9.24 49.99
N GLY A 2 7.30 -8.42 48.96
CA GLY A 2 8.43 -8.16 48.07
C GLY A 2 8.48 -9.25 47.01
N ASP A 3 7.60 -9.21 46.01
CA ASP A 3 7.93 -9.84 44.73
C ASP A 3 7.37 -9.09 43.52
N ARG A 4 8.18 -9.09 42.47
CA ARG A 4 8.33 -8.03 41.47
C ARG A 4 7.44 -8.24 40.24
N ARG A 5 7.06 -7.08 39.69
CA ARG A 5 6.65 -6.84 38.30
C ARG A 5 7.41 -7.74 37.31
N ARG A 6 6.66 -8.41 36.42
CA ARG A 6 7.14 -8.72 35.07
C ARG A 6 6.52 -7.72 34.10
N GLU A 7 7.12 -6.54 34.02
CA GLU A 7 6.96 -5.68 32.85
C GLU A 7 7.60 -6.41 31.67
N ALA A 8 6.78 -6.80 30.70
CA ALA A 8 7.25 -7.32 29.43
C ALA A 8 8.00 -6.19 28.71
N ASN A 9 9.32 -6.26 28.76
CA ASN A 9 10.22 -5.32 28.12
C ASN A 9 10.14 -5.53 26.60
N SER A 10 9.27 -4.78 25.92
CA SER A 10 9.19 -4.74 24.45
C SER A 10 10.46 -4.11 23.91
N LYS A 11 11.43 -4.96 23.52
CA LYS A 11 12.60 -4.53 22.75
C LYS A 11 12.15 -4.14 21.34
N ASN A 12 11.70 -2.89 21.18
CA ASN A 12 11.54 -2.27 19.87
C ASN A 12 12.94 -2.00 19.31
N ALA A 13 13.54 -3.00 18.65
CA ALA A 13 14.56 -2.71 17.67
C ALA A 13 13.88 -1.85 16.59
N THR A 14 14.21 -0.57 16.53
CA THR A 14 13.75 0.30 15.44
C THR A 14 14.32 -0.26 14.15
N ALA A 15 13.46 -0.97 13.41
CA ALA A 15 13.82 -1.54 12.13
C ALA A 15 14.30 -0.40 11.23
N LYS A 16 15.55 -0.46 10.79
CA LYS A 16 16.05 0.53 9.83
C LYS A 16 15.39 0.23 8.49
N TRP A 17 14.41 1.03 8.12
CA TRP A 17 13.80 0.97 6.79
C TRP A 17 14.83 1.29 5.71
N PRO A 18 14.66 0.74 4.49
CA PRO A 18 15.52 1.08 3.36
C PRO A 18 15.55 2.58 3.06
N ILE A 19 16.70 3.06 2.60
CA ILE A 19 16.84 4.44 2.15
C ILE A 19 16.07 4.62 0.84
N ILE A 20 15.25 5.66 0.77
CA ILE A 20 14.52 6.06 -0.44
C ILE A 20 15.25 7.22 -1.09
N LYS A 21 15.50 7.11 -2.40
CA LYS A 21 16.08 8.21 -3.18
C LYS A 21 15.00 9.23 -3.55
N PRO A 22 15.33 10.53 -3.64
CA PRO A 22 14.41 11.53 -4.19
C PRO A 22 13.92 11.12 -5.58
N LYS A 23 12.62 11.27 -5.79
CA LYS A 23 11.90 10.98 -7.02
C LYS A 23 11.73 12.26 -7.81
N LEU A 24 12.40 12.30 -8.96
CA LEU A 24 12.31 13.42 -9.89
C LEU A 24 11.27 13.10 -10.96
N ASN A 25 10.54 14.13 -11.41
CA ASN A 25 9.62 14.03 -12.55
C ASN A 25 8.50 12.98 -12.40
N LEU A 26 7.98 12.80 -11.18
CA LEU A 26 6.78 11.99 -10.98
C LEU A 26 5.60 12.58 -11.76
N GLN A 27 4.86 11.73 -12.45
CA GLN A 27 3.73 12.10 -13.30
C GLN A 27 2.48 11.38 -12.81
N ILE A 28 1.40 12.14 -12.65
CA ILE A 28 0.07 11.58 -12.36
C ILE A 28 -0.49 11.01 -13.65
N SER A 29 -0.96 9.77 -13.58
CA SER A 29 -1.77 9.13 -14.64
C SER A 29 -3.18 8.89 -14.10
N PRO A 30 -4.13 9.81 -14.37
CA PRO A 30 -5.52 9.67 -13.92
C PRO A 30 -6.18 8.43 -14.51
N LEU A 31 -7.06 7.78 -13.74
CA LEU A 31 -7.83 6.63 -14.21
C LEU A 31 -9.26 7.06 -14.50
N LYS A 32 -9.56 7.34 -15.78
CA LYS A 32 -10.89 7.83 -16.22
C LYS A 32 -11.29 9.11 -15.50
N ASP A 33 -12.58 9.45 -15.53
CA ASP A 33 -13.16 10.60 -14.81
C ASP A 33 -13.40 10.28 -13.33
N THR A 34 -12.38 9.78 -12.63
CA THR A 34 -12.47 9.39 -11.22
C THR A 34 -11.42 10.09 -10.37
N ASP A 35 -11.62 10.08 -9.04
CA ASP A 35 -10.64 10.51 -8.05
C ASP A 35 -9.55 9.42 -7.78
N LEU A 36 -9.16 8.70 -8.84
CA LEU A 36 -8.12 7.67 -8.82
C LEU A 36 -6.98 8.07 -9.75
N PHE A 37 -5.75 7.84 -9.33
CA PHE A 37 -4.60 8.00 -10.21
C PHE A 37 -3.45 7.07 -9.84
N THR A 38 -2.61 6.78 -10.83
CA THR A 38 -1.37 6.04 -10.62
C THR A 38 -0.15 6.92 -10.83
N VAL A 39 0.95 6.52 -10.21
CA VAL A 39 2.27 7.13 -10.40
C VAL A 39 3.23 5.99 -10.72
N GLN A 40 3.71 5.96 -11.95
CA GLN A 40 4.62 4.92 -12.42
C GLN A 40 6.02 5.15 -11.83
N ASN A 41 6.77 4.07 -11.61
CA ASN A 41 8.16 4.11 -11.15
C ASN A 41 8.35 4.93 -9.85
N PHE A 42 7.36 4.92 -8.96
CA PHE A 42 7.46 5.61 -7.67
C PHE A 42 8.58 5.00 -6.82
N PHE A 43 8.59 3.67 -6.67
CA PHE A 43 9.75 2.93 -6.17
C PHE A 43 10.51 2.31 -7.32
N THR A 44 11.83 2.25 -7.17
CA THR A 44 12.70 1.41 -8.00
C THR A 44 12.56 -0.05 -7.59
N SER A 45 13.00 -0.97 -8.44
CA SER A 45 13.02 -2.40 -8.07
C SER A 45 13.93 -2.66 -6.87
N ALA A 46 15.06 -1.95 -6.76
CA ALA A 46 15.97 -2.09 -5.63
C ALA A 46 15.31 -1.68 -4.30
N GLU A 47 14.57 -0.56 -4.28
CA GLU A 47 13.83 -0.12 -3.10
C GLU A 47 12.70 -1.10 -2.77
N SER A 48 11.93 -1.54 -3.77
CA SER A 48 10.82 -2.48 -3.57
C SER A 48 11.30 -3.80 -2.93
N LYS A 49 12.38 -4.38 -3.47
CA LYS A 49 13.02 -5.58 -2.91
C LYS A 49 13.58 -5.36 -1.51
N ALA A 50 14.19 -4.20 -1.25
CA ALA A 50 14.70 -3.87 0.08
C ALA A 50 13.56 -3.75 1.11
N PHE A 51 12.43 -3.13 0.74
CA PHE A 51 11.26 -3.04 1.61
C PHE A 51 10.64 -4.41 1.89
N ILE A 52 10.52 -5.26 0.86
CA ILE A 52 10.06 -6.65 1.05
C ILE A 52 10.98 -7.40 2.01
N LYS A 53 12.30 -7.32 1.82
CA LYS A 53 13.28 -7.98 2.70
C LYS A 53 13.14 -7.53 4.15
N THR A 54 13.04 -6.21 4.38
CA THR A 54 12.85 -5.66 5.74
C THR A 54 11.52 -6.10 6.33
N ALA A 55 10.42 -6.05 5.57
CA ALA A 55 9.11 -6.49 6.03
C ALA A 55 9.07 -7.99 6.37
N GLU A 56 9.64 -8.85 5.53
CA GLU A 56 9.78 -10.28 5.85
C GLU A 56 10.57 -10.53 7.13
N SER A 57 11.66 -9.77 7.36
CA SER A 57 12.45 -9.89 8.59
C SER A 57 11.71 -9.44 9.86
N LEU A 58 10.72 -8.55 9.73
CA LEU A 58 9.87 -8.12 10.83
C LEU A 58 8.81 -9.16 11.20
N GLY A 59 8.47 -10.05 10.27
CA GLY A 59 7.48 -11.10 10.45
C GLY A 59 6.06 -10.60 10.19
N PHE A 60 5.45 -11.13 9.13
CA PHE A 60 4.04 -10.90 8.85
C PHE A 60 3.14 -11.71 9.76
N VAL A 61 2.07 -11.10 10.25
CA VAL A 61 1.02 -11.77 11.02
C VAL A 61 -0.19 -11.98 10.12
N HIS A 62 -0.66 -13.23 10.05
CA HIS A 62 -1.86 -13.57 9.29
C HIS A 62 -3.09 -12.83 9.84
N GLN A 63 -3.92 -12.31 8.95
CA GLN A 63 -5.17 -11.62 9.22
C GLN A 63 -6.26 -12.26 8.36
N GLY A 64 -6.83 -13.34 8.89
CA GLY A 64 -8.01 -13.99 8.32
C GLY A 64 -9.27 -13.57 9.07
N SER A 65 -10.31 -13.17 8.34
CA SER A 65 -11.68 -13.16 8.86
C SER A 65 -12.27 -14.57 8.72
N GLN A 66 -12.99 -15.09 9.72
CA GLN A 66 -13.73 -16.36 9.62
C GLN A 66 -14.96 -16.29 8.67
N GLY A 67 -14.97 -15.30 7.77
CA GLY A 67 -16.12 -14.79 7.03
C GLY A 67 -16.34 -13.32 7.37
N PRO A 68 -17.00 -12.55 6.49
CA PRO A 68 -17.44 -11.21 6.85
C PRO A 68 -18.39 -11.33 8.04
N LEU A 69 -18.00 -10.83 9.23
CA LEU A 69 -19.00 -10.47 10.24
C LEU A 69 -20.03 -9.57 9.55
N LYS A 70 -21.31 -9.59 9.96
CA LYS A 70 -22.34 -8.78 9.29
C LYS A 70 -21.92 -7.31 9.23
N GLY A 71 -21.54 -6.83 8.05
CA GLY A 71 -21.04 -5.47 7.82
C GLY A 71 -19.53 -5.31 7.62
N GLU A 72 -18.73 -6.36 7.80
CA GLU A 72 -17.30 -6.36 7.52
C GLU A 72 -17.00 -7.00 6.16
N ALA A 73 -15.90 -6.61 5.51
CA ALA A 73 -15.46 -7.25 4.29
C ALA A 73 -14.61 -8.48 4.59
N TYR A 74 -14.77 -9.54 3.79
CA TYR A 74 -13.93 -10.73 3.87
C TYR A 74 -12.46 -10.35 3.68
N ARG A 75 -11.59 -10.73 4.62
CA ARG A 75 -10.16 -10.47 4.57
C ARG A 75 -9.38 -11.75 4.76
N ASP A 76 -8.44 -11.98 3.87
CA ASP A 76 -7.43 -13.02 4.00
C ASP A 76 -6.13 -12.46 3.43
N ASN A 77 -5.22 -12.08 4.32
CA ASN A 77 -3.89 -11.60 3.97
C ASN A 77 -2.96 -11.68 5.18
N ASP A 78 -1.66 -11.53 4.97
CA ASP A 78 -0.73 -11.29 6.06
C ASP A 78 -0.40 -9.79 6.15
N ARG A 79 -0.22 -9.27 7.36
CA ARG A 79 -0.03 -7.84 7.63
C ARG A 79 1.07 -7.56 8.63
N ILE A 80 1.78 -6.47 8.39
CA ILE A 80 2.57 -5.73 9.40
C ILE A 80 1.93 -4.35 9.55
N SER A 81 1.81 -3.88 10.79
CA SER A 81 1.40 -2.51 11.10
C SER A 81 2.47 -1.86 11.96
N VAL A 82 2.96 -0.70 11.54
CA VAL A 82 3.93 0.09 12.29
C VAL A 82 3.44 1.52 12.38
N ASN A 83 3.78 2.19 13.48
CA ASN A 83 3.56 3.61 13.65
C ASN A 83 4.92 4.32 13.55
N ASP A 84 5.24 4.89 12.39
CA ASP A 84 6.57 5.40 12.07
C ASP A 84 6.50 6.74 11.32
N THR A 85 6.69 7.83 12.07
CA THR A 85 6.67 9.20 11.54
C THR A 85 7.83 9.46 10.60
N VAL A 86 9.01 8.92 10.89
CA VAL A 86 10.22 9.14 10.09
C VAL A 86 10.07 8.51 8.71
N LEU A 87 9.54 7.29 8.63
CA LEU A 87 9.24 6.64 7.35
C LEU A 87 8.14 7.39 6.58
N ALA A 88 7.07 7.81 7.26
CA ALA A 88 5.98 8.57 6.64
C ALA A 88 6.50 9.88 6.02
N ASP A 89 7.31 10.63 6.77
CA ASP A 89 7.95 11.87 6.29
C ASP A 89 8.95 11.61 5.16
N THR A 90 9.71 10.52 5.24
CA THR A 90 10.66 10.15 4.18
C THR A 90 9.94 9.86 2.86
N ILE A 91 8.84 9.09 2.89
CA ILE A 91 8.03 8.80 1.70
C ILE A 91 7.38 10.08 1.17
N TRP A 92 6.80 10.89 2.04
CA TRP A 92 6.15 12.15 1.67
C TRP A 92 7.11 13.11 0.96
N ASN A 93 8.30 13.31 1.56
CA ASN A 93 9.33 14.22 1.05
C ASN A 93 10.16 13.62 -0.11
N SER A 94 9.98 12.34 -0.43
CA SER A 94 10.65 11.73 -1.58
C SER A 94 10.23 12.36 -2.91
N GLY A 95 9.12 13.11 -2.95
CA GLY A 95 8.58 13.74 -4.15
C GLY A 95 7.07 13.57 -4.28
N LEU A 96 6.46 12.73 -3.44
CA LEU A 96 5.01 12.55 -3.36
C LEU A 96 4.28 13.87 -3.05
N ASN A 97 4.83 14.67 -2.14
CA ASN A 97 4.28 15.98 -1.77
C ASN A 97 4.01 16.89 -2.98
N LYS A 98 4.90 16.87 -3.99
CA LYS A 98 4.76 17.69 -5.21
C LYS A 98 3.51 17.34 -6.02
N LEU A 99 3.07 16.08 -5.98
CA LEU A 99 1.87 15.60 -6.69
C LEU A 99 0.58 16.14 -6.07
N PHE A 100 0.63 16.60 -4.83
CA PHE A 100 -0.53 17.09 -4.09
C PHE A 100 -0.61 18.61 -3.99
N THR A 101 0.32 19.35 -4.59
CA THR A 101 0.38 20.82 -4.51
C THR A 101 -0.93 21.47 -4.98
N ASP A 102 -1.53 20.95 -6.05
CA ASP A 102 -2.75 21.52 -6.65
C ASP A 102 -4.04 20.83 -6.16
N ILE A 103 -3.93 19.81 -5.29
CA ILE A 103 -5.08 19.04 -4.80
C ILE A 103 -5.57 19.65 -3.50
N LYS A 104 -6.75 20.27 -3.55
CA LYS A 104 -7.44 20.81 -2.38
C LYS A 104 -8.75 20.07 -2.12
N ILE A 105 -9.00 19.71 -0.86
CA ILE A 105 -10.25 19.05 -0.46
C ILE A 105 -10.92 19.87 0.63
N ARG A 106 -12.12 20.38 0.35
CA ARG A 106 -12.88 21.22 1.30
C ARG A 106 -12.03 22.38 1.86
N GLY A 107 -11.24 23.02 1.00
CA GLY A 107 -10.34 24.12 1.36
C GLY A 107 -9.02 23.72 2.03
N LYS A 108 -8.82 22.44 2.35
CA LYS A 108 -7.61 21.92 2.99
C LYS A 108 -6.58 21.44 1.98
N VAL A 109 -5.30 21.49 2.36
CA VAL A 109 -4.17 21.04 1.56
C VAL A 109 -3.56 19.78 2.15
N ALA A 110 -2.89 18.97 1.33
CA ALA A 110 -2.17 17.81 1.83
C ALA A 110 -0.91 18.25 2.59
N VAL A 111 -0.68 17.67 3.77
CA VAL A 111 0.41 18.06 4.68
C VAL A 111 1.38 16.94 5.02
N GLY A 112 1.06 15.69 4.68
CA GLY A 112 1.90 14.55 5.02
C GLY A 112 1.21 13.22 4.79
N LEU A 113 1.86 12.16 5.27
CA LEU A 113 1.30 10.81 5.34
C LEU A 113 0.93 10.44 6.77
N ASN A 114 -0.04 9.55 6.91
CA ASN A 114 -0.42 8.95 8.18
C ASN A 114 0.74 8.05 8.67
N PRO A 115 1.30 8.28 9.87
CA PRO A 115 2.36 7.46 10.43
C PRO A 115 2.00 5.98 10.62
N ASN A 116 0.70 5.65 10.67
CA ASN A 116 0.20 4.28 10.68
C ASN A 116 0.39 3.61 9.30
N ILE A 117 1.57 3.04 9.10
CA ILE A 117 1.99 2.39 7.87
C ILE A 117 1.72 0.89 7.97
N ARG A 118 1.21 0.31 6.88
CA ARG A 118 0.93 -1.12 6.80
C ARG A 118 1.66 -1.74 5.63
N PHE A 119 2.20 -2.93 5.83
CA PHE A 119 2.65 -3.79 4.75
C PHE A 119 1.69 -4.96 4.65
N TYR A 120 1.33 -5.32 3.43
CA TYR A 120 0.48 -6.46 3.14
C TYR A 120 1.21 -7.48 2.30
N ARG A 121 1.01 -8.76 2.61
CA ARG A 121 1.43 -9.89 1.80
C ARG A 121 0.21 -10.75 1.49
N TYR A 122 0.02 -11.08 0.21
CA TYR A 122 -1.01 -12.01 -0.26
C TYR A 122 -0.33 -13.14 -1.02
N LYS A 123 -0.49 -14.36 -0.50
CA LYS A 123 -0.09 -15.61 -1.14
C LYS A 123 -1.24 -16.12 -2.02
N VAL A 124 -0.96 -17.16 -2.81
CA VAL A 124 -1.97 -17.82 -3.64
C VAL A 124 -3.21 -18.18 -2.82
N GLY A 125 -4.40 -17.80 -3.30
CA GLY A 125 -5.69 -18.02 -2.62
C GLY A 125 -6.16 -16.84 -1.76
N GLN A 126 -5.24 -15.96 -1.33
CA GLN A 126 -5.54 -14.84 -0.45
C GLN A 126 -6.11 -13.64 -1.22
N ARG A 127 -7.03 -12.90 -0.58
CA ARG A 127 -7.72 -11.73 -1.14
C ARG A 127 -8.29 -10.81 -0.07
N PHE A 128 -8.68 -9.60 -0.46
CA PHE A 128 -9.48 -8.72 0.39
C PHE A 128 -10.74 -8.31 -0.38
N GLY A 129 -11.89 -8.78 0.07
CA GLY A 129 -13.18 -8.56 -0.59
C GLY A 129 -13.61 -7.09 -0.63
N GLN A 130 -14.71 -6.85 -1.32
CA GLN A 130 -15.25 -5.50 -1.54
C GLN A 130 -15.46 -4.72 -0.24
N HIS A 131 -14.84 -3.54 -0.15
CA HIS A 131 -14.92 -2.63 1.00
C HIS A 131 -14.77 -1.17 0.58
N ILE A 132 -14.99 -0.29 1.56
CA ILE A 132 -14.72 1.13 1.50
C ILE A 132 -13.64 1.42 2.55
N ASP A 133 -12.70 2.30 2.20
CA ASP A 133 -11.75 2.83 3.16
C ASP A 133 -12.35 4.09 3.83
N GLU A 134 -12.26 4.19 5.15
CA GLU A 134 -12.78 5.34 5.91
C GLU A 134 -11.69 6.39 6.18
N SER A 135 -12.09 7.66 6.26
CA SER A 135 -11.20 8.73 6.71
C SER A 135 -10.87 8.58 8.20
N VAL A 136 -9.59 8.76 8.54
CA VAL A 136 -9.13 8.78 9.93
C VAL A 136 -8.90 10.23 10.37
N SER A 137 -9.50 10.62 11.49
CA SER A 137 -9.19 11.89 12.17
C SER A 137 -7.92 11.73 12.99
N LEU A 138 -6.95 12.62 12.81
CA LEU A 138 -5.67 12.60 13.51
C LEU A 138 -5.58 13.67 14.61
N GLY A 139 -6.68 14.38 14.89
CA GLY A 139 -6.68 15.55 15.78
C GLY A 139 -6.27 16.84 15.06
N ASP A 140 -6.44 17.99 15.72
CA ASP A 140 -6.05 19.32 15.21
C ASP A 140 -6.59 19.65 13.81
N GLY A 141 -7.78 19.15 13.48
CA GLY A 141 -8.37 19.32 12.15
C GLY A 141 -7.70 18.50 11.04
N LYS A 142 -6.68 17.67 11.32
CA LYS A 142 -6.03 16.79 10.35
C LYS A 142 -6.88 15.56 10.07
N ARG A 143 -7.04 15.23 8.79
CA ARG A 143 -7.82 14.06 8.37
C ARG A 143 -7.26 13.41 7.11
N THR A 144 -7.33 12.07 7.03
CA THR A 144 -6.91 11.35 5.82
C THR A 144 -7.98 11.40 4.73
N HIS A 145 -7.55 11.56 3.48
CA HIS A 145 -8.45 11.67 2.33
C HIS A 145 -8.07 10.83 1.10
N TYR A 146 -6.80 10.44 0.97
CA TYR A 146 -6.38 9.50 -0.08
C TYR A 146 -5.69 8.31 0.56
N THR A 147 -6.03 7.11 0.12
CA THR A 147 -5.21 5.93 0.41
C THR A 147 -4.09 5.85 -0.61
N LEU A 148 -2.88 5.65 -0.13
CA LEU A 148 -1.67 5.42 -0.92
C LEU A 148 -1.34 3.92 -0.86
N LEU A 149 -1.35 3.25 -2.01
CA LEU A 149 -0.87 1.89 -2.18
C LEU A 149 0.37 1.91 -3.06
N ILE A 150 1.50 1.38 -2.59
CA ILE A 150 2.69 1.18 -3.41
C ILE A 150 2.86 -0.33 -3.61
N TYR A 151 2.80 -0.79 -4.85
CA TYR A 151 3.01 -2.19 -5.19
C TYR A 151 4.50 -2.50 -5.12
N LEU A 152 4.90 -3.37 -4.19
CA LEU A 152 6.30 -3.75 -4.00
C LEU A 152 6.69 -4.97 -4.86
N SER A 153 5.69 -5.65 -5.43
CA SER A 153 5.86 -6.78 -6.34
C SER A 153 4.80 -6.71 -7.43
N GLY A 154 5.10 -7.26 -8.61
CA GLY A 154 4.13 -7.31 -9.70
C GLY A 154 4.81 -7.50 -11.04
N GLY A 155 4.08 -7.23 -12.12
CA GLY A 155 4.65 -7.25 -13.46
C GLY A 155 5.80 -6.23 -13.56
N CYS A 156 6.92 -6.64 -14.16
CA CYS A 156 8.01 -5.72 -14.50
C CYS A 156 7.72 -5.09 -15.86
N LYS A 157 7.60 -3.75 -15.95
CA LYS A 157 7.69 -3.06 -17.25
C LYS A 157 9.15 -3.10 -17.71
N GLY A 158 9.49 -4.03 -18.60
CA GLY A 158 10.84 -4.10 -19.19
C GLY A 158 11.30 -5.47 -19.68
N LYS A 159 10.62 -6.58 -19.32
CA LYS A 159 10.95 -7.90 -19.89
C LYS A 159 10.12 -8.15 -21.16
N THR A 160 10.58 -7.61 -22.29
CA THR A 160 10.32 -8.25 -23.59
C THR A 160 10.83 -9.70 -23.52
N LYS A 161 10.16 -10.62 -24.22
CA LYS A 161 10.36 -12.09 -24.19
C LYS A 161 11.73 -12.57 -24.72
N SER A 162 12.84 -11.97 -24.32
CA SER A 162 14.19 -12.42 -24.63
C SER A 162 15.11 -11.94 -23.51
N ASP A 163 15.30 -12.78 -22.50
CA ASP A 163 16.53 -12.86 -21.67
C ASP A 163 16.27 -13.87 -20.54
N THR A 164 15.89 -15.09 -20.93
CA THR A 164 16.03 -16.28 -20.09
C THR A 164 17.36 -16.92 -20.45
N ASN A 165 18.43 -16.52 -19.77
CA ASN A 165 19.69 -17.28 -19.69
C ASN A 165 20.56 -16.80 -18.51
N ASN A 166 19.96 -16.65 -17.32
CA ASN A 166 20.75 -16.58 -16.09
C ASN A 166 20.13 -17.52 -15.03
N PRO A 167 20.69 -18.72 -14.81
CA PRO A 167 20.11 -19.73 -13.92
C PRO A 167 20.31 -19.43 -12.42
N ASN A 168 20.92 -18.29 -12.08
CA ASN A 168 21.22 -17.89 -10.70
C ASN A 168 20.36 -16.73 -10.17
N ASP A 169 19.43 -16.20 -10.96
CA ASP A 169 18.40 -15.31 -10.42
C ASP A 169 17.26 -16.21 -9.95
N SER A 170 17.17 -16.47 -8.64
CA SER A 170 16.02 -17.12 -8.01
C SER A 170 14.80 -16.22 -8.21
N SER A 171 14.31 -16.20 -9.44
CA SER A 171 13.28 -15.31 -9.92
C SER A 171 12.00 -15.75 -9.25
N SER A 172 11.52 -14.92 -8.32
CA SER A 172 10.17 -15.06 -7.77
C SER A 172 9.20 -15.31 -8.92
N GLU A 173 8.36 -16.33 -8.80
CA GLU A 173 7.36 -16.63 -9.81
C GLU A 173 6.57 -15.37 -10.20
N PRO A 174 6.24 -15.19 -11.49
CA PRO A 174 5.50 -14.01 -11.93
C PRO A 174 4.18 -13.92 -11.17
N LEU A 175 3.91 -12.75 -10.59
CA LEU A 175 2.65 -12.48 -9.91
C LEU A 175 1.50 -12.50 -10.93
N VAL A 176 0.50 -13.34 -10.69
CA VAL A 176 -0.74 -13.40 -11.50
C VAL A 176 -1.95 -13.26 -10.58
N GLY A 177 -2.90 -12.41 -10.97
CA GLY A 177 -4.00 -12.00 -10.11
C GLY A 177 -3.60 -10.91 -9.12
N GLY A 178 -4.41 -10.69 -8.09
CA GLY A 178 -4.14 -9.67 -7.08
C GLY A 178 -4.43 -8.25 -7.55
N GLU A 179 -5.22 -8.04 -8.59
CA GLU A 179 -5.61 -6.71 -9.07
C GLU A 179 -6.38 -5.94 -7.99
N THR A 180 -6.16 -4.62 -7.93
CA THR A 180 -7.01 -3.72 -7.14
C THR A 180 -8.12 -3.21 -8.04
N VAL A 181 -9.36 -3.49 -7.68
CA VAL A 181 -10.52 -3.30 -8.57
C VAL A 181 -11.53 -2.39 -7.91
N PHE A 182 -12.05 -1.44 -8.69
CA PHE A 182 -12.99 -0.41 -8.25
C PHE A 182 -14.33 -0.57 -8.95
N TYR A 183 -15.39 -0.44 -8.18
CA TYR A 183 -16.78 -0.62 -8.59
C TYR A 183 -17.57 0.66 -8.37
N GLY A 184 -18.42 0.99 -9.34
CA GLY A 184 -19.37 2.10 -9.27
C GLY A 184 -20.78 1.63 -8.91
N SER A 185 -21.78 2.44 -9.25
CA SER A 185 -23.19 2.13 -9.01
C SER A 185 -23.58 0.77 -9.60
N ARG A 186 -24.41 0.02 -8.87
CA ARG A 186 -24.87 -1.34 -9.24
C ARG A 186 -23.73 -2.33 -9.46
N ASN A 187 -22.61 -2.16 -8.74
CA ASN A 187 -21.44 -3.04 -8.79
C ASN A 187 -20.77 -3.13 -10.17
N LYS A 188 -20.92 -2.09 -11.01
CA LYS A 188 -20.28 -2.03 -12.33
C LYS A 188 -18.78 -1.78 -12.19
N LEU A 189 -17.96 -2.56 -12.88
CA LEU A 189 -16.52 -2.35 -12.95
C LEU A 189 -16.19 -0.95 -13.51
N VAL A 190 -15.49 -0.13 -12.73
CA VAL A 190 -15.06 1.23 -13.11
C VAL A 190 -13.58 1.23 -13.45
N ALA A 191 -12.73 0.66 -12.61
CA ALA A 191 -11.29 0.62 -12.86
C ALA A 191 -10.70 -0.69 -12.34
N GLU A 192 -9.62 -1.12 -12.98
CA GLU A 192 -8.84 -2.30 -12.59
C GLU A 192 -7.36 -1.94 -12.71
N VAL A 193 -6.63 -2.14 -11.62
CA VAL A 193 -5.21 -1.78 -11.52
C VAL A 193 -4.44 -3.06 -11.21
N ALA A 194 -3.74 -3.57 -12.22
CA ALA A 194 -2.82 -4.68 -12.04
C ALA A 194 -1.61 -4.27 -11.18
N PRO A 195 -1.12 -5.14 -10.29
CA PRO A 195 0.08 -4.87 -9.53
C PRO A 195 1.30 -4.78 -10.46
N VAL A 196 1.93 -3.61 -10.50
CA VAL A 196 3.17 -3.34 -11.23
C VAL A 196 4.20 -2.91 -10.20
N GLU A 197 5.33 -3.61 -10.11
CA GLU A 197 6.37 -3.31 -9.13
C GLU A 197 6.79 -1.84 -9.22
N GLY A 198 6.83 -1.18 -8.07
CA GLY A 198 7.22 0.21 -7.94
C GLY A 198 6.14 1.24 -8.30
N MET A 199 4.99 0.82 -8.83
CA MET A 199 3.88 1.73 -9.11
C MET A 199 3.16 2.10 -7.81
N ALA A 200 2.80 3.38 -7.67
CA ALA A 200 1.86 3.83 -6.65
C ALA A 200 0.45 3.98 -7.27
N LEU A 201 -0.56 3.62 -6.50
CA LEU A 201 -1.98 3.88 -6.75
C LEU A 201 -2.49 4.74 -5.61
N LEU A 202 -3.16 5.83 -5.96
CA LEU A 202 -3.84 6.70 -5.03
C LEU A 202 -5.33 6.73 -5.37
N HIS A 203 -6.15 6.55 -4.34
CA HIS A 203 -7.59 6.63 -4.46
C HIS A 203 -8.19 7.39 -3.29
N ILE A 204 -9.17 8.24 -3.59
CA ILE A 204 -9.89 8.96 -2.54
C ILE A 204 -10.62 7.94 -1.65
N HIS A 205 -10.69 8.22 -0.34
CA HIS A 205 -11.44 7.41 0.60
C HIS A 205 -12.36 8.28 1.49
N GLY A 206 -13.24 7.65 2.30
CA GLY A 206 -14.37 8.29 2.96
C GLY A 206 -15.60 8.45 2.04
N ASP A 207 -16.30 9.59 2.12
CA ASP A 207 -17.60 9.81 1.44
C ASP A 207 -17.58 9.61 -0.08
N LYS A 208 -16.42 9.81 -0.72
CA LYS A 208 -16.22 9.64 -2.17
C LYS A 208 -15.52 8.34 -2.54
N CYS A 209 -15.24 7.48 -1.57
CA CYS A 209 -14.55 6.22 -1.83
C CYS A 209 -15.41 5.34 -2.74
N MET A 210 -14.79 4.79 -3.78
CA MET A 210 -15.43 3.74 -4.56
C MET A 210 -15.28 2.40 -3.85
N LEU A 211 -16.31 1.56 -3.97
CA LEU A 211 -16.26 0.19 -3.47
C LEU A 211 -15.12 -0.52 -4.20
N HIS A 212 -14.22 -1.15 -3.47
CA HIS A 212 -13.04 -1.75 -4.07
C HIS A 212 -12.59 -3.03 -3.36
N GLU A 213 -11.83 -3.85 -4.06
CA GLU A 213 -11.31 -5.11 -3.54
C GLU A 213 -9.89 -5.36 -4.05
N ALA A 214 -9.15 -6.21 -3.33
CA ALA A 214 -7.96 -6.87 -3.86
C ALA A 214 -8.37 -8.28 -4.30
N ARG A 215 -8.33 -8.55 -5.61
CA ARG A 215 -8.68 -9.86 -6.17
C ARG A 215 -7.73 -10.96 -5.69
N ASN A 216 -8.16 -12.20 -5.90
CA ASN A 216 -7.40 -13.39 -5.54
C ASN A 216 -6.03 -13.41 -6.24
N VAL A 217 -4.97 -13.72 -5.50
CA VAL A 217 -3.66 -14.06 -6.07
C VAL A 217 -3.72 -15.51 -6.54
N THR A 218 -3.33 -15.75 -7.79
CA THR A 218 -3.37 -17.09 -8.40
C THR A 218 -1.99 -17.72 -8.60
N LYS A 219 -0.94 -16.89 -8.73
CA LYS A 219 0.47 -17.31 -8.78
C LYS A 219 1.36 -16.27 -8.14
N GLY A 220 2.49 -16.69 -7.57
CA GLY A 220 3.44 -15.80 -6.88
C GLY A 220 2.90 -15.21 -5.58
N VAL A 221 3.49 -14.09 -5.16
CA VAL A 221 3.14 -13.39 -3.92
C VAL A 221 3.03 -11.88 -4.18
N LYS A 222 1.92 -11.27 -3.75
CA LYS A 222 1.70 -9.81 -3.83
C LYS A 222 2.13 -9.14 -2.55
N TYR A 223 2.99 -8.14 -2.65
CA TYR A 223 3.39 -7.24 -1.58
C TYR A 223 2.91 -5.82 -1.85
N LEU A 224 2.34 -5.16 -0.84
CA LEU A 224 2.05 -3.73 -0.90
C LEU A 224 2.52 -3.02 0.37
N PHE A 225 2.93 -1.77 0.20
CA PHE A 225 2.96 -0.76 1.24
C PHE A 225 1.66 0.05 1.19
N ARG A 226 1.09 0.38 2.35
CA ARG A 226 -0.04 1.29 2.50
C ARG A 226 0.25 2.38 3.53
N SER A 227 -0.13 3.60 3.19
CA SER A 227 -0.37 4.70 4.11
C SER A 227 -1.56 5.53 3.58
N ASP A 228 -1.93 6.61 4.24
CA ASP A 228 -3.01 7.49 3.82
C ASP A 228 -2.53 8.96 3.87
N VAL A 229 -2.92 9.78 2.90
CA VAL A 229 -2.52 11.18 2.77
C VAL A 229 -3.37 12.05 3.68
N VAL A 230 -2.70 12.83 4.52
CA VAL A 230 -3.30 13.71 5.54
C VAL A 230 -3.49 15.11 4.96
N PHE A 231 -4.66 15.68 5.21
CA PHE A 231 -4.99 17.06 4.86
C PHE A 231 -5.29 17.87 6.12
N ALA A 232 -4.91 19.16 6.11
CA ALA A 232 -5.16 20.11 7.20
C ALA A 232 -5.70 21.44 6.67
#